data_AF-R8HFD2-F1
#
_entry.id   AF-R8HFD2-F1
#
_cell.length_a   1.000
_cell.length_b   1.000
_cell.length_c   1.000
_cell.angle_alpha   90.00
_cell.angle_beta   90.00
_cell.angle_gamma   90.00
#
_symmetry.space_group_name_H-M   'P 1'
#
loop_
_entity.id
_entity.type
_entity.pdbx_description
1 polymer ?
#
loop_
_entity_poly.entity_id
_entity_poly.type
_entity_poly.pdbx_seq_one_letter_code
_entity_poly.pdbx_strand_id
1 'polypeptide(L)'
;MFSKQKMFIFVFLMGLIVSIFPTNSAYAARPNMPTAAEVRINDIEGNPIVFGKKYILYTDRYNSNNKFGLSYESWNGTHYPIAYKTSDYYGTHKIRKGNIDYYGTPVIFSHIDNRNGGTSGPGRGGRLIKNNDQVSMYMPAINKYIKAPNRGWLSFTSNRTEASYMTVEKTGSNKLRLQTGSADFYYDRMGQPTDSHNANQQNSYYNVKTYFVLQSSDLAGSDANKYWGESWRFPSWNYYFVPVEG
;
A
#
# COMPACT_ATOMS: atom_id res chain seq x y z
N MET A 1 44.64 -39.33 -50.08
CA MET A 1 44.72 -38.17 -49.16
C MET A 1 43.47 -37.33 -49.32
N PHE A 2 42.45 -37.57 -48.49
CA PHE A 2 41.25 -36.73 -48.42
C PHE A 2 41.49 -35.61 -47.42
N SER A 3 41.37 -34.38 -47.93
CA SER A 3 41.72 -33.13 -47.27
C SER A 3 40.93 -32.90 -45.97
N LYS A 4 41.66 -32.66 -44.88
CA LYS A 4 41.14 -32.25 -43.56
C LYS A 4 40.46 -30.85 -43.57
N GLN A 5 40.43 -30.13 -44.69
CA GLN A 5 39.79 -28.82 -44.78
C GLN A 5 38.27 -28.86 -45.00
N LYS A 6 37.69 -29.99 -45.43
CA LYS A 6 36.24 -30.04 -45.71
C LYS A 6 35.36 -30.40 -44.51
N MET A 7 35.94 -30.90 -43.42
CA MET A 7 35.17 -31.34 -42.25
C MET A 7 34.90 -30.20 -41.25
N PHE A 8 35.63 -29.08 -41.34
CA PHE A 8 35.46 -27.93 -40.44
C PHE A 8 34.25 -27.04 -40.81
N ILE A 9 33.83 -27.05 -42.08
CA ILE A 9 32.74 -26.18 -42.55
C ILE A 9 31.36 -26.73 -42.12
N PHE A 10 31.20 -28.05 -41.99
CA PHE A 10 29.91 -28.65 -41.62
C PHE A 10 29.58 -28.49 -40.13
N VAL A 11 30.59 -28.38 -39.27
CA VAL A 11 30.41 -28.13 -37.82
C VAL A 11 30.11 -26.64 -37.57
N PHE A 12 30.65 -25.73 -38.38
CA PHE A 12 30.41 -24.30 -38.22
C PHE A 12 29.00 -23.88 -38.65
N LEU A 13 28.41 -24.52 -39.67
CA LEU A 13 27.04 -24.18 -40.12
C LEU A 13 25.94 -24.67 -39.15
N MET A 14 26.16 -25.74 -38.39
CA MET A 14 25.21 -26.20 -37.36
C MET A 14 25.31 -25.37 -36.06
N GLY A 15 26.47 -24.77 -35.76
CA GLY A 15 26.61 -23.82 -34.65
C GLY A 15 26.00 -22.44 -34.93
N LEU A 16 25.92 -22.05 -36.22
CA LEU A 16 25.36 -20.75 -36.62
C LEU A 16 23.82 -20.72 -36.64
N ILE A 17 23.14 -21.88 -36.58
CA ILE A 17 21.66 -21.95 -36.54
C ILE A 17 21.12 -21.88 -35.09
N VAL A 18 21.97 -22.04 -34.06
CA VAL A 18 21.56 -21.96 -32.64
C VAL A 18 21.66 -20.53 -32.06
N SER A 19 22.03 -19.54 -32.87
CA SER A 19 22.22 -18.15 -32.40
C SER A 19 21.25 -17.11 -32.99
N ILE A 20 20.21 -17.52 -33.73
CA ILE A 20 19.19 -16.59 -34.28
C ILE A 20 17.81 -16.79 -33.65
N PHE A 21 17.66 -17.73 -32.71
CA PHE A 21 16.49 -17.72 -31.83
C PHE A 21 16.82 -16.91 -30.58
N PRO A 22 16.25 -15.72 -30.38
CA PRO A 22 16.20 -15.17 -29.05
C PRO A 22 15.37 -16.14 -28.20
N THR A 23 16.01 -16.94 -27.36
CA THR A 23 15.37 -17.55 -26.18
C THR A 23 15.12 -16.51 -25.08
N ASN A 24 14.93 -15.26 -25.47
CA ASN A 24 13.99 -14.42 -24.77
C ASN A 24 12.61 -14.91 -25.18
N SER A 25 12.00 -15.75 -24.36
CA SER A 25 10.54 -15.64 -24.16
C SER A 25 10.24 -14.26 -23.55
N ALA A 26 10.55 -13.21 -24.31
CA ALA A 26 9.84 -11.97 -24.25
C ALA A 26 8.44 -12.34 -24.71
N TYR A 27 7.57 -12.64 -23.74
CA TYR A 27 6.15 -12.36 -23.92
C TYR A 27 6.12 -10.96 -24.53
N ALA A 28 5.80 -10.89 -25.82
CA ALA A 28 5.48 -9.65 -26.48
C ALA A 28 4.38 -9.03 -25.61
N ALA A 29 4.76 -8.07 -24.77
CA ALA A 29 3.83 -7.25 -24.05
C ALA A 29 2.91 -6.72 -25.14
N ARG A 30 1.64 -7.12 -25.10
CA ARG A 30 0.67 -6.61 -26.07
C ARG A 30 0.81 -5.09 -26.05
N PRO A 31 0.67 -4.38 -27.18
CA PRO A 31 0.86 -2.94 -27.25
C PRO A 31 0.05 -2.13 -26.21
N ASN A 32 -0.98 -2.75 -25.61
CA ASN A 32 -1.84 -2.18 -24.57
C ASN A 32 -1.82 -2.97 -23.24
N MET A 33 -0.87 -3.91 -23.04
CA MET A 33 -0.67 -4.57 -21.76
C MET A 33 0.42 -3.83 -21.00
N PRO A 34 0.13 -3.34 -19.78
CA PRO A 34 1.12 -2.59 -19.03
C PRO A 34 2.34 -3.47 -18.74
N THR A 35 3.53 -2.90 -18.93
CA THR A 35 4.78 -3.62 -18.73
C THR A 35 4.93 -4.07 -17.27
N ALA A 36 5.77 -5.08 -17.01
CA ALA A 36 6.03 -5.53 -15.64
C ALA A 36 6.52 -4.37 -14.73
N ALA A 37 7.24 -3.39 -15.30
CA ALA A 37 7.68 -2.18 -14.60
C ALA A 37 6.53 -1.19 -14.32
N GLU A 38 5.52 -1.11 -15.19
CA GLU A 38 4.37 -0.22 -15.02
C GLU A 38 3.43 -0.69 -13.89
N VAL A 39 3.33 -2.00 -13.68
CA VAL A 39 2.40 -2.59 -12.71
C VAL A 39 3.02 -2.80 -11.32
N ARG A 40 4.35 -2.95 -11.26
CA ARG A 40 5.10 -3.23 -10.02
C ARG A 40 5.20 -1.99 -9.15
N ILE A 41 4.97 -2.18 -7.85
CA ILE A 41 5.24 -1.17 -6.84
C ILE A 41 6.44 -1.66 -6.03
N ASN A 42 7.41 -0.78 -5.83
CA ASN A 42 8.64 -1.08 -5.12
C ASN A 42 8.62 -0.48 -3.71
N ASP A 43 9.43 -1.05 -2.82
CA ASP A 43 9.82 -0.43 -1.56
C ASP A 43 10.91 0.62 -1.81
N ILE A 44 11.38 1.26 -0.73
CA ILE A 44 12.42 2.29 -0.82
C ILE A 44 13.79 1.77 -1.29
N GLU A 45 14.02 0.45 -1.29
CA GLU A 45 15.26 -0.19 -1.73
C GLU A 45 15.17 -0.61 -3.22
N GLY A 46 14.03 -0.39 -3.87
CA GLY A 46 13.81 -0.78 -5.27
C GLY A 46 13.34 -2.22 -5.44
N ASN A 47 13.15 -2.96 -4.35
CA ASN A 47 12.59 -4.31 -4.37
C ASN A 47 11.07 -4.23 -4.46
N PRO A 48 10.39 -5.15 -5.16
CA PRO A 48 8.93 -5.16 -5.17
C PRO A 48 8.35 -5.37 -3.77
N ILE A 49 7.25 -4.68 -3.50
CA ILE A 49 6.42 -5.02 -2.34
C ILE A 49 5.61 -6.29 -2.61
N VAL A 50 5.51 -7.14 -1.59
CA VAL A 50 4.81 -8.44 -1.66
C VAL A 50 3.84 -8.62 -0.50
N PHE A 51 2.79 -9.40 -0.75
CA PHE A 51 1.89 -9.84 0.31
C PHE A 51 2.64 -10.64 1.37
N GLY A 52 2.20 -10.53 2.63
CA GLY A 52 2.74 -11.29 3.77
C GLY A 52 4.06 -10.79 4.34
N LYS A 53 4.79 -9.88 3.65
CA LYS A 53 6.01 -9.27 4.17
C LYS A 53 5.68 -8.06 5.07
N LYS A 54 6.51 -7.87 6.11
CA LYS A 54 6.41 -6.73 7.03
C LYS A 54 7.07 -5.49 6.44
N TYR A 55 6.36 -4.38 6.50
CA TYR A 55 6.86 -3.07 6.10
C TYR A 55 6.52 -2.02 7.16
N ILE A 56 7.36 -0.99 7.30
CA ILE A 56 6.93 0.28 7.87
C ILE A 56 6.30 1.09 6.74
N LEU A 57 5.04 1.49 6.92
CA LEU A 57 4.30 2.33 5.99
C LEU A 57 4.44 3.79 6.42
N TYR A 58 5.06 4.67 5.62
CA TYR A 58 5.24 6.08 5.99
C TYR A 58 4.80 7.05 4.89
N THR A 59 4.61 8.32 5.25
CA THR A 59 4.29 9.42 4.33
C THR A 59 5.44 10.43 4.27
N ASP A 60 5.58 11.12 3.15
CA ASP A 60 6.67 12.05 2.83
C ASP A 60 6.54 13.45 3.48
N ARG A 61 5.67 13.62 4.48
CA ARG A 61 5.34 14.92 5.08
C ARG A 61 6.52 15.61 5.78
N TYR A 62 7.62 14.90 6.05
CA TYR A 62 8.77 15.42 6.78
C TYR A 62 10.07 15.31 5.97
N ASN A 63 10.65 16.45 5.60
CA ASN A 63 11.98 16.54 5.00
C ASN A 63 13.10 16.52 6.07
N SER A 64 13.07 15.52 6.94
CA SER A 64 14.10 15.31 7.95
C SER A 64 14.74 13.93 7.79
N ASN A 65 15.89 13.74 8.45
CA ASN A 65 16.54 12.43 8.60
C ASN A 65 15.67 11.42 9.37
N ASN A 66 14.48 11.82 9.84
CA ASN A 66 13.51 10.98 10.49
C ASN A 66 12.23 10.90 9.64
N LYS A 67 11.73 9.68 9.44
CA LYS A 67 10.46 9.38 8.76
C LYS A 67 9.53 8.69 9.75
N PHE A 68 8.33 9.23 9.89
CA PHE A 68 7.32 8.72 10.82
C PHE A 68 6.25 7.97 10.07
N GLY A 69 6.18 6.68 10.34
CA GLY A 69 5.24 5.75 9.76
C GLY A 69 4.01 5.51 10.62
N LEU A 70 3.12 4.69 10.08
CA LEU A 70 1.90 4.26 10.71
C LEU A 70 2.20 3.53 12.03
N SER A 71 1.41 3.84 13.03
CA SER A 71 1.36 3.20 14.33
C SER A 71 -0.09 3.13 14.81
N TYR A 72 -0.29 2.92 16.09
CA TYR A 72 -1.61 2.85 16.69
C TYR A 72 -1.63 3.51 18.06
N GLU A 73 -2.81 3.97 18.46
CA GLU A 73 -3.14 4.32 19.84
C GLU A 73 -4.39 3.59 20.31
N SER A 74 -4.47 3.35 21.61
CA SER A 74 -5.65 2.76 22.23
C SER A 74 -6.44 3.83 22.97
N TRP A 75 -7.72 3.95 22.67
CA TRP A 75 -8.65 4.79 23.42
C TRP A 75 -9.95 4.03 23.65
N ASN A 76 -10.40 3.96 24.91
CA ASN A 76 -11.57 3.19 25.33
C ASN A 76 -11.61 1.75 24.79
N GLY A 77 -10.45 1.06 24.78
CA GLY A 77 -10.31 -0.31 24.29
C GLY A 77 -10.31 -0.47 22.77
N THR A 78 -10.54 0.60 22.02
CA THR A 78 -10.44 0.63 20.55
C THR A 78 -9.07 1.10 20.12
N HIS A 79 -8.46 0.41 19.15
CA HIS A 79 -7.21 0.84 18.56
C HIS A 79 -7.49 1.69 17.32
N TYR A 80 -6.78 2.81 17.18
CA TYR A 80 -6.91 3.75 16.07
C TYR A 80 -5.58 3.86 15.33
N PRO A 81 -5.57 3.84 13.98
CA PRO A 81 -4.37 4.12 13.20
C PRO A 81 -3.93 5.57 13.38
N ILE A 82 -2.66 5.76 13.67
CA ILE A 82 -2.06 7.09 13.82
C ILE A 82 -0.69 7.16 13.18
N ALA A 83 -0.17 8.37 12.97
CA ALA A 83 1.27 8.58 12.80
C ALA A 83 1.74 9.73 13.68
N TYR A 84 2.82 9.52 14.41
CA TYR A 84 3.43 10.55 15.22
C TYR A 84 4.12 11.60 14.34
N LYS A 85 4.25 12.82 14.85
CA LYS A 85 4.96 13.92 14.18
C LYS A 85 6.39 14.11 14.67
N THR A 86 6.77 13.45 15.77
CA THR A 86 8.06 13.61 16.46
C THR A 86 8.72 12.26 16.77
N SER A 87 10.04 12.30 17.04
CA SER A 87 10.87 11.13 17.38
C SER A 87 10.68 10.60 18.78
N ASP A 88 10.08 11.40 19.66
CA ASP A 88 9.89 11.06 21.08
C ASP A 88 8.92 9.89 21.27
N TYR A 89 8.17 9.55 20.21
CA TYR A 89 7.22 8.46 20.21
C TYR A 89 7.22 7.76 18.85
N TYR A 90 7.93 6.62 18.77
CA TYR A 90 8.27 6.00 17.50
C TYR A 90 7.42 4.77 17.11
N GLY A 91 6.32 4.52 17.83
CA GLY A 91 5.59 3.26 17.71
C GLY A 91 6.41 2.10 18.28
N THR A 92 6.38 0.92 17.65
CA THR A 92 7.09 -0.27 18.18
C THR A 92 8.44 -0.55 17.52
N HIS A 93 8.78 0.07 16.39
CA HIS A 93 10.03 -0.19 15.66
C HIS A 93 10.74 1.10 15.23
N LYS A 94 12.07 1.04 15.25
CA LYS A 94 12.99 1.99 14.62
C LYS A 94 13.94 1.22 13.70
N ILE A 95 14.04 1.62 12.43
CA ILE A 95 14.97 1.03 11.46
C ILE A 95 15.75 2.15 10.79
N ARG A 96 17.07 1.98 10.66
CA ARG A 96 17.92 2.90 9.92
C ARG A 96 18.25 2.32 8.54
N LYS A 97 18.08 3.12 7.49
CA LYS A 97 18.55 2.81 6.13
C LYS A 97 19.35 4.01 5.60
N GLY A 98 20.65 3.80 5.40
CA GLY A 98 21.59 4.91 5.19
C GLY A 98 21.55 5.90 6.36
N ASN A 99 21.34 7.19 6.06
CA ASN A 99 21.28 8.27 7.06
C ASN A 99 19.85 8.60 7.52
N ILE A 100 18.87 7.76 7.17
CA ILE A 100 17.46 8.00 7.49
C ILE A 100 16.98 6.97 8.52
N ASP A 101 16.41 7.49 9.61
CA ASP A 101 15.67 6.70 10.60
C ASP A 101 14.19 6.64 10.23
N TYR A 102 13.65 5.43 10.19
CA TYR A 102 12.24 5.14 9.95
C TYR A 102 11.63 4.61 11.24
N TYR A 103 10.63 5.32 11.73
CA TYR A 103 9.90 5.00 12.95
C TYR A 103 8.50 4.52 12.58
N GLY A 104 7.95 3.54 13.28
CA GLY A 104 6.57 3.10 13.06
C GLY A 104 6.32 1.68 13.57
N THR A 105 5.09 1.22 13.44
CA THR A 105 4.72 -0.16 13.74
C THR A 105 4.63 -0.94 12.43
N PRO A 106 5.32 -2.10 12.31
CA PRO A 106 5.23 -2.93 11.12
C PRO A 106 3.80 -3.29 10.75
N VAL A 107 3.50 -3.24 9.47
CA VAL A 107 2.25 -3.71 8.88
C VAL A 107 2.52 -4.75 7.80
N ILE A 108 1.52 -5.60 7.56
CA ILE A 108 1.53 -6.63 6.53
C ILE A 108 0.32 -6.38 5.64
N PHE A 109 0.56 -6.32 4.32
CA PHE A 109 -0.53 -6.41 3.36
C PHE A 109 -0.86 -7.87 3.13
N SER A 110 -2.13 -8.24 3.32
CA SER A 110 -2.60 -9.62 3.22
C SER A 110 -3.90 -9.72 2.43
N HIS A 111 -4.14 -10.89 1.85
CA HIS A 111 -5.48 -11.33 1.47
C HIS A 111 -6.18 -11.86 2.72
N ILE A 112 -7.41 -11.43 2.97
CA ILE A 112 -8.23 -12.02 4.03
C ILE A 112 -8.98 -13.21 3.43
N ASP A 113 -8.46 -14.42 3.62
CA ASP A 113 -9.22 -15.60 3.19
C ASP A 113 -10.41 -15.83 4.14
N ASN A 114 -11.54 -15.23 3.80
CA ASN A 114 -12.78 -15.33 4.55
C ASN A 114 -13.53 -16.66 4.30
N ARG A 115 -13.03 -17.53 3.41
CA ARG A 115 -13.77 -18.75 3.02
C ARG A 115 -13.79 -19.83 4.10
N ASN A 116 -12.89 -19.78 5.08
CA ASN A 116 -12.70 -20.91 6.01
C ASN A 116 -12.77 -20.55 7.50
N GLY A 117 -13.31 -19.40 7.91
CA GLY A 117 -13.47 -19.05 9.34
C GLY A 117 -12.19 -19.23 10.18
N GLY A 118 -11.02 -19.26 9.53
CA GLY A 118 -9.80 -19.81 10.09
C GLY A 118 -9.07 -18.78 10.94
N THR A 119 -8.53 -19.25 12.07
CA THR A 119 -7.74 -18.47 13.04
C THR A 119 -6.31 -18.16 12.57
N SER A 120 -5.85 -18.70 11.44
CA SER A 120 -4.47 -18.54 10.95
C SER A 120 -4.22 -17.17 10.32
N GLY A 121 -3.19 -16.44 10.76
CA GLY A 121 -2.78 -15.06 10.38
C GLY A 121 -2.65 -14.73 8.88
N PRO A 122 -1.98 -13.61 8.50
CA PRO A 122 -1.81 -13.26 7.09
C PRO A 122 -1.25 -14.46 6.31
N GLY A 123 -1.93 -14.84 5.21
CA GLY A 123 -1.61 -16.05 4.44
C GLY A 123 -0.17 -16.07 3.90
N ARG A 124 0.32 -17.25 3.46
CA ARG A 124 1.68 -17.44 2.92
C ARG A 124 1.98 -16.36 1.87
N GLY A 125 2.95 -15.50 2.20
CA GLY A 125 3.34 -14.32 1.43
C GLY A 125 4.13 -14.62 0.17
N GLY A 126 4.50 -13.58 -0.57
CA GLY A 126 5.43 -13.64 -1.70
C GLY A 126 4.84 -13.23 -3.06
N ARG A 127 3.51 -13.12 -3.18
CA ARG A 127 2.89 -12.55 -4.38
C ARG A 127 3.19 -11.05 -4.45
N LEU A 128 3.62 -10.57 -5.61
CA LEU A 128 3.78 -9.13 -5.87
C LEU A 128 2.46 -8.39 -5.63
N ILE A 129 2.53 -7.22 -5.00
CA ILE A 129 1.42 -6.28 -4.91
C ILE A 129 1.46 -5.37 -6.15
N LYS A 130 0.30 -5.23 -6.79
CA LYS A 130 0.14 -4.53 -8.07
C LYS A 130 -0.87 -3.40 -7.96
N ASN A 131 -0.85 -2.48 -8.93
CA ASN A 131 -1.93 -1.50 -9.07
C ASN A 131 -3.29 -2.21 -9.19
N ASN A 132 -4.33 -1.66 -8.55
CA ASN A 132 -5.68 -2.21 -8.43
C ASN A 132 -5.81 -3.53 -7.63
N ASP A 133 -4.75 -4.02 -6.98
CA ASP A 133 -4.89 -5.13 -6.05
C ASP A 133 -5.74 -4.70 -4.84
N GLN A 134 -6.60 -5.60 -4.38
CA GLN A 134 -7.24 -5.45 -3.08
C GLN A 134 -6.31 -5.97 -1.98
N VAL A 135 -6.10 -5.16 -0.96
CA VAL A 135 -5.23 -5.46 0.18
C VAL A 135 -5.98 -5.19 1.48
N SER A 136 -5.80 -6.05 2.47
CA SER A 136 -6.07 -5.70 3.85
C SER A 136 -4.77 -5.44 4.58
N MET A 137 -4.80 -4.46 5.48
CA MET A 137 -3.65 -4.07 6.28
C MET A 137 -3.76 -4.67 7.67
N TYR A 138 -2.85 -5.58 7.99
CA TYR A 138 -2.72 -6.24 9.28
C TYR A 138 -1.57 -5.65 10.08
N MET A 139 -1.78 -5.39 11.37
CA MET A 139 -0.75 -4.90 12.28
C MET A 139 -0.41 -5.97 13.33
N PRO A 140 0.70 -6.70 13.16
CA PRO A 140 1.05 -7.83 14.03
C PRO A 140 1.19 -7.45 15.50
N ALA A 141 1.66 -6.24 15.81
CA ALA A 141 1.88 -5.80 17.19
C ALA A 141 0.62 -5.80 18.07
N ILE A 142 -0.56 -5.65 17.46
CA ILE A 142 -1.85 -5.69 18.17
C ILE A 142 -2.74 -6.84 17.69
N ASN A 143 -2.26 -7.66 16.75
CA ASN A 143 -3.04 -8.74 16.12
C ASN A 143 -4.42 -8.26 15.61
N LYS A 144 -4.45 -7.12 14.91
CA LYS A 144 -5.68 -6.55 14.36
C LYS A 144 -5.49 -6.09 12.92
N TYR A 145 -6.60 -6.04 12.19
CA TYR A 145 -6.71 -5.51 10.84
C TYR A 145 -7.29 -4.11 10.85
N ILE A 146 -6.99 -3.29 9.85
CA ILE A 146 -7.68 -2.03 9.62
C ILE A 146 -9.16 -2.29 9.30
N LYS A 147 -10.03 -1.58 10.00
CA LYS A 147 -11.46 -1.40 9.72
C LYS A 147 -11.66 0.03 9.23
N ALA A 148 -11.86 0.16 7.92
CA ALA A 148 -12.06 1.43 7.25
C ALA A 148 -13.49 1.55 6.71
N PRO A 149 -14.28 2.54 7.18
CA PRO A 149 -15.55 2.87 6.55
C PRO A 149 -15.30 3.54 5.20
N ASN A 150 -16.34 3.70 4.38
CA ASN A 150 -16.23 4.47 3.13
C ASN A 150 -15.98 5.97 3.38
N ARG A 151 -16.29 6.49 4.58
CA ARG A 151 -16.04 7.87 5.01
C ARG A 151 -15.93 7.94 6.53
N GLY A 152 -15.02 8.76 7.04
CA GLY A 152 -14.84 9.01 8.48
C GLY A 152 -13.70 8.20 9.11
N TRP A 153 -13.62 8.27 10.45
CA TRP A 153 -12.47 7.76 11.22
C TRP A 153 -12.29 6.25 11.11
N LEU A 154 -11.03 5.82 11.03
CA LEU A 154 -10.65 4.41 10.97
C LEU A 154 -10.42 3.84 12.36
N SER A 155 -10.53 2.52 12.45
CA SER A 155 -10.13 1.77 13.65
C SER A 155 -9.42 0.48 13.24
N PHE A 156 -8.95 -0.26 14.24
CA PHE A 156 -8.52 -1.63 14.07
C PHE A 156 -9.52 -2.60 14.69
N THR A 157 -9.68 -3.75 14.04
CA THR A 157 -10.55 -4.85 14.50
C THR A 157 -9.79 -6.16 14.57
N SER A 158 -10.05 -6.95 15.62
CA SER A 158 -9.64 -8.35 15.68
C SER A 158 -10.61 -9.26 14.92
N ASN A 159 -11.81 -8.76 14.59
CA ASN A 159 -12.80 -9.49 13.81
C ASN A 159 -12.49 -9.38 12.31
N ARG A 160 -12.04 -10.48 11.71
CA ARG A 160 -11.63 -10.52 10.30
C ARG A 160 -12.76 -10.26 9.31
N THR A 161 -14.01 -10.52 9.68
CA THR A 161 -15.15 -10.23 8.79
C THR A 161 -15.43 -8.72 8.71
N GLU A 162 -14.96 -7.94 9.69
CA GLU A 162 -15.06 -6.48 9.71
C GLU A 162 -13.82 -5.79 9.16
N ALA A 163 -12.78 -6.54 8.84
CA ALA A 163 -11.56 -6.00 8.28
C ALA A 163 -11.79 -5.53 6.83
N SER A 164 -11.31 -4.33 6.52
CA SER A 164 -11.54 -3.72 5.22
C SER A 164 -10.53 -4.19 4.18
N TYR A 165 -11.01 -4.27 2.94
CA TYR A 165 -10.18 -4.31 1.74
C TYR A 165 -10.04 -2.90 1.19
N MET A 166 -8.80 -2.48 0.96
CA MET A 166 -8.46 -1.25 0.28
C MET A 166 -7.92 -1.58 -1.10
N THR A 167 -8.28 -0.77 -2.10
CA THR A 167 -7.74 -0.92 -3.46
C THR A 167 -6.46 -0.12 -3.58
N VAL A 168 -5.39 -0.77 -4.04
CA VAL A 168 -4.11 -0.12 -4.28
C VAL A 168 -4.20 0.77 -5.51
N GLU A 169 -3.84 2.05 -5.36
CA GLU A 169 -3.67 3.01 -6.45
C GLU A 169 -2.19 3.39 -6.54
N LYS A 170 -1.50 2.92 -7.56
CA LYS A 170 -0.09 3.23 -7.82
C LYS A 170 0.05 4.68 -8.29
N THR A 171 0.83 5.48 -7.58
CA THR A 171 1.07 6.90 -7.90
C THR A 171 2.52 7.20 -8.27
N GLY A 172 3.41 6.21 -8.22
CA GLY A 172 4.81 6.28 -8.64
C GLY A 172 5.46 4.89 -8.61
N SER A 173 6.79 4.81 -8.76
CA SER A 173 7.51 3.52 -8.72
C SER A 173 7.56 2.91 -7.32
N ASN A 174 7.67 3.74 -6.28
CA ASN A 174 7.80 3.34 -4.88
C ASN A 174 6.73 3.97 -3.95
N LYS A 175 5.64 4.45 -4.53
CA LYS A 175 4.57 5.14 -3.80
C LYS A 175 3.19 4.76 -4.32
N LEU A 176 2.24 4.66 -3.39
CA LEU A 176 0.85 4.34 -3.67
C LEU A 176 -0.11 5.10 -2.76
N ARG A 177 -1.39 5.05 -3.10
CA ARG A 177 -2.53 5.39 -2.24
C ARG A 177 -3.37 4.13 -2.03
N LEU A 178 -4.16 4.15 -0.97
CA LEU A 178 -5.07 3.06 -0.64
C LEU A 178 -6.50 3.61 -0.67
N GLN A 179 -7.27 3.22 -1.69
CA GLN A 179 -8.68 3.59 -1.77
C GLN A 179 -9.48 2.74 -0.78
N THR A 180 -10.20 3.39 0.14
CA THR A 180 -11.03 2.75 1.16
C THR A 180 -12.44 2.43 0.66
N GLY A 181 -12.91 3.15 -0.36
CA GLY A 181 -14.23 2.92 -0.96
C GLY A 181 -14.69 4.12 -1.78
N SER A 182 -16.00 4.33 -1.80
CA SER A 182 -16.64 5.53 -2.33
C SER A 182 -17.74 6.01 -1.37
N ALA A 183 -17.94 7.32 -1.27
CA ALA A 183 -18.96 7.92 -0.41
C ALA A 183 -19.55 9.18 -1.03
N ASP A 184 -20.75 9.52 -0.57
CA ASP A 184 -21.39 10.79 -0.88
C ASP A 184 -21.00 11.85 0.16
N PHE A 185 -20.86 13.08 -0.32
CA PHE A 185 -20.55 14.27 0.46
C PHE A 185 -21.64 15.30 0.18
N TYR A 186 -22.62 15.36 1.07
CA TYR A 186 -23.76 16.24 0.96
C TYR A 186 -23.43 17.64 1.49
N TYR A 187 -23.84 18.64 0.72
CA TYR A 187 -23.74 20.04 1.08
C TYR A 187 -25.10 20.72 0.86
N ASP A 188 -25.48 21.60 1.76
CA ASP A 188 -26.71 22.38 1.65
C ASP A 188 -26.56 23.49 0.59
N ARG A 189 -27.60 24.33 0.44
CA ARG A 189 -27.58 25.45 -0.50
C ARG A 189 -26.52 26.52 -0.18
N MET A 190 -26.07 26.60 1.06
CA MET A 190 -25.04 27.53 1.53
C MET A 190 -23.62 26.94 1.44
N GLY A 191 -23.49 25.69 0.98
CA GLY A 191 -22.21 25.00 0.87
C GLY A 191 -21.70 24.42 2.19
N GLN A 192 -22.55 24.29 3.21
CA GLN A 192 -22.19 23.67 4.48
C GLN A 192 -22.44 22.15 4.45
N PRO A 193 -21.58 21.33 5.09
CA PRO A 193 -21.80 19.89 5.19
C PRO A 193 -23.16 19.58 5.82
N THR A 194 -23.90 18.64 5.24
CA THR A 194 -25.24 18.27 5.71
C THR A 194 -25.52 16.77 5.54
N ASP A 195 -26.71 16.31 5.92
CA ASP A 195 -27.25 14.99 5.61
C ASP A 195 -27.89 14.92 4.20
N SER A 196 -28.29 13.72 3.79
CA SER A 196 -28.92 13.49 2.47
C SER A 196 -30.28 14.18 2.32
N HIS A 197 -31.00 14.44 3.42
CA HIS A 197 -32.34 15.03 3.39
C HIS A 197 -32.30 16.50 3.00
N ASN A 198 -31.30 17.24 3.50
CA ASN A 198 -31.12 18.66 3.24
C ASN A 198 -30.12 18.96 2.11
N ALA A 199 -29.63 17.92 1.44
CA ALA A 199 -28.62 18.04 0.40
C ALA A 199 -29.11 18.85 -0.80
N ASN A 200 -28.34 19.88 -1.19
CA ASN A 200 -28.49 20.50 -2.50
C ASN A 200 -27.63 19.72 -3.52
N GLN A 201 -28.25 19.22 -4.58
CA GLN A 201 -27.58 18.40 -5.59
C GLN A 201 -26.42 19.12 -6.30
N GLN A 202 -26.52 20.44 -6.52
CA GLN A 202 -25.49 21.21 -7.23
C GLN A 202 -24.23 21.41 -6.39
N ASN A 203 -24.37 21.44 -5.06
CA ASN A 203 -23.25 21.60 -4.12
C ASN A 203 -22.70 20.26 -3.61
N SER A 204 -23.45 19.17 -3.80
CA SER A 204 -23.11 17.85 -3.29
C SER A 204 -22.27 17.03 -4.27
N TYR A 205 -21.44 16.14 -3.74
CA TYR A 205 -20.60 15.25 -4.53
C TYR A 205 -20.99 13.80 -4.25
N TYR A 206 -21.27 13.04 -5.30
CA TYR A 206 -21.79 11.68 -5.19
C TYR A 206 -20.77 10.66 -5.68
N ASN A 207 -20.74 9.48 -5.05
CA ASN A 207 -19.87 8.36 -5.38
C ASN A 207 -18.38 8.75 -5.50
N VAL A 208 -17.92 9.62 -4.61
CA VAL A 208 -16.54 10.11 -4.62
C VAL A 208 -15.63 9.07 -3.98
N LYS A 209 -14.53 8.73 -4.66
CA LYS A 209 -13.51 7.83 -4.10
C LYS A 209 -12.95 8.40 -2.81
N THR A 210 -12.81 7.54 -1.81
CA THR A 210 -12.17 7.88 -0.54
C THR A 210 -10.91 7.06 -0.34
N TYR A 211 -9.99 7.60 0.43
CA TYR A 211 -8.65 7.08 0.62
C TYR A 211 -8.31 7.00 2.10
N PHE A 212 -7.50 6.00 2.45
CA PHE A 212 -6.80 5.93 3.74
C PHE A 212 -5.86 7.13 3.83
N VAL A 213 -6.20 8.10 4.66
CA VAL A 213 -5.38 9.30 4.91
C VAL A 213 -5.01 9.38 6.37
N LEU A 214 -3.92 10.09 6.65
CA LEU A 214 -3.51 10.47 8.00
C LEU A 214 -3.61 11.99 8.09
N GLN A 215 -4.50 12.48 8.95
CA GLN A 215 -4.75 13.92 9.10
C GLN A 215 -4.82 14.38 10.55
N SER A 216 -4.65 15.69 10.75
CA SER A 216 -4.86 16.27 12.08
C SER A 216 -6.33 16.08 12.45
N SER A 217 -6.61 15.84 13.72
CA SER A 217 -7.98 15.88 14.20
C SER A 217 -8.26 17.29 14.70
N ASP A 218 -9.42 17.83 14.33
CA ASP A 218 -9.91 19.10 14.86
C ASP A 218 -10.77 18.90 16.12
N LEU A 219 -10.88 17.66 16.61
CA LEU A 219 -11.60 17.35 17.84
C LEU A 219 -10.86 17.94 19.04
N ALA A 220 -11.61 18.60 19.91
CA ALA A 220 -11.09 19.15 21.16
C ALA A 220 -10.43 18.04 22.01
N GLY A 221 -9.19 18.30 22.45
CA GLY A 221 -8.39 17.32 23.22
C GLY A 221 -7.64 16.29 22.38
N SER A 222 -7.72 16.35 21.05
CA SER A 222 -6.87 15.52 20.18
C SER A 222 -5.41 15.97 20.25
N ASP A 223 -4.49 15.00 20.23
CA ASP A 223 -3.06 15.29 20.33
C ASP A 223 -2.53 15.91 19.03
N ALA A 224 -2.11 17.17 19.12
CA ALA A 224 -1.55 17.92 17.99
C ALA A 224 -0.23 17.34 17.46
N ASN A 225 0.44 16.46 18.19
CA ASN A 225 1.66 15.76 17.78
C ASN A 225 1.37 14.46 17.02
N LYS A 226 0.12 14.21 16.62
CA LYS A 226 -0.28 13.01 15.86
C LYS A 226 -1.18 13.34 14.68
N TYR A 227 -1.16 12.44 13.71
CA TYR A 227 -2.20 12.31 12.70
C TYR A 227 -3.02 11.07 12.98
N TRP A 228 -4.30 11.14 12.66
CA TRP A 228 -5.28 10.08 12.84
C TRP A 228 -5.74 9.57 11.48
N GLY A 229 -5.98 8.26 11.40
CA GLY A 229 -6.42 7.63 10.17
C GLY A 229 -7.88 7.95 9.85
N GLU A 230 -8.14 8.46 8.66
CA GLU A 230 -9.49 8.75 8.16
C GLU A 230 -9.68 8.21 6.72
N SER A 231 -10.91 7.85 6.37
CA SER A 231 -11.34 7.61 5.00
C SER A 231 -11.85 8.93 4.43
N TRP A 232 -11.05 9.56 3.57
CA TRP A 232 -11.34 10.91 3.08
C TRP A 232 -11.19 11.04 1.56
N ARG A 233 -11.95 11.94 0.95
CA ARG A 233 -11.98 12.12 -0.51
C ARG A 233 -10.73 12.79 -1.10
N PHE A 234 -10.01 13.54 -0.29
CA PHE A 234 -8.79 14.20 -0.74
C PHE A 234 -7.60 13.38 -0.26
N PRO A 235 -6.93 12.62 -1.14
CA PRO A 235 -5.74 11.87 -0.77
C PRO A 235 -4.65 12.88 -0.44
N SER A 236 -4.45 13.12 0.85
CA SER A 236 -3.50 14.12 1.30
C SER A 236 -2.07 13.69 1.00
N TRP A 237 -1.76 12.38 1.01
CA TRP A 237 -0.39 11.86 0.90
C TRP A 237 -0.29 10.58 0.06
N ASN A 238 0.94 10.25 -0.33
CA ASN A 238 1.28 8.90 -0.80
C ASN A 238 1.98 8.12 0.31
N TYR A 239 1.87 6.80 0.25
CA TYR A 239 2.54 5.90 1.17
C TYR A 239 3.71 5.18 0.52
N TYR A 240 4.77 5.05 1.30
CA TYR A 240 6.02 4.41 0.98
C TYR A 240 6.26 3.23 1.92
N PHE A 241 7.03 2.24 1.45
CA PHE A 241 7.25 0.98 2.16
C PHE A 241 8.72 0.83 2.50
N VAL A 242 9.01 0.58 3.77
CA VAL A 242 10.35 0.26 4.25
C VAL A 242 10.36 -1.19 4.68
N PRO A 243 11.18 -2.06 4.06
CA PRO A 243 11.24 -3.45 4.46
C PRO A 243 11.79 -3.58 5.89
N VAL A 244 11.09 -4.35 6.73
CA VAL A 244 11.49 -4.58 8.13
C VAL A 244 12.55 -5.69 8.25
N GLU A 245 12.50 -6.65 7.33
CA GLU A 245 13.40 -7.80 7.27
C GLU A 245 14.11 -7.80 5.90
N GLY A 246 15.45 -7.87 5.94
CA GLY A 246 16.34 -8.02 4.79
C GLY A 246 16.73 -9.47 4.60
#